data_AF-A0A1F9F1K6-F1
#
_entry.id   AF-A0A1F9F1K6-F1
#
_cell.length_a   1.000
_cell.length_b   1.000
_cell.length_c   1.000
_cell.angle_alpha   90.00
_cell.angle_beta   90.00
_cell.angle_gamma   90.00
#
_symmetry.space_group_name_H-M   'P 1'
#
loop_
_entity.id
_entity.type
_entity.pdbx_description
1 polymer ?
#
loop_
_entity_poly.entity_id
_entity_poly.type
_entity_poly.pdbx_seq_one_letter_code
_entity_poly.pdbx_strand_id
1 'polypeptide(L)'
;MDLKLTQKEVAERLSVNKTTVQFWENNRVKPSLAQFPKIIEFLGQDPFEKKAENLGDKIQEYRRVHGLTQEKFAVQLGIDQTTLAGWESGEHQPTKRLLNKLKSFFVS
;
A
#
# COMPACT_ATOMS: atom_id res chain seq x y z
N MET A 1 -20.03 1.84 -7.52
CA MET A 1 -20.72 2.55 -6.41
C MET A 1 -20.49 4.03 -6.61
N ASP A 2 -21.51 4.77 -7.05
CA ASP A 2 -21.47 6.24 -7.04
C ASP A 2 -21.80 6.71 -5.63
N LEU A 3 -20.77 6.82 -4.80
CA LEU A 3 -20.85 7.67 -3.61
C LEU A 3 -21.17 9.06 -4.15
N LYS A 4 -22.39 9.57 -3.95
CA LYS A 4 -22.85 10.90 -4.42
C LYS A 4 -22.13 12.06 -3.70
N LEU A 5 -20.83 11.92 -3.48
CA LEU A 5 -19.95 12.83 -2.79
C LEU A 5 -19.29 13.75 -3.79
N THR A 6 -19.19 15.01 -3.42
CA THR A 6 -18.40 16.00 -4.14
C THR A 6 -16.91 15.77 -3.89
N GLN A 7 -16.06 16.21 -4.82
CA GLN A 7 -14.60 16.21 -4.63
C GLN A 7 -14.17 16.90 -3.34
N LYS A 8 -14.93 17.91 -2.87
CA LYS A 8 -14.66 18.62 -1.63
C LYS A 8 -14.89 17.73 -0.41
N GLU A 9 -16.00 17.00 -0.37
CA GLU A 9 -16.30 16.08 0.73
C GLU A 9 -15.33 14.90 0.78
N VAL A 10 -14.91 14.38 -0.38
CA VAL A 10 -13.87 13.34 -0.46
C VAL A 10 -12.54 13.86 0.10
N ALA A 11 -12.17 15.09 -0.28
CA ALA A 11 -10.92 15.71 0.17
C ALA A 11 -10.91 15.94 1.69
N GLU A 12 -12.03 16.39 2.27
CA GLU A 12 -12.18 16.57 3.71
C GLU A 12 -12.04 15.24 4.46
N ARG A 13 -12.71 14.17 4.00
CA ARG A 13 -12.62 12.83 4.60
C ARG A 13 -11.21 12.24 4.55
N LEU A 14 -10.49 12.46 3.44
CA LEU A 14 -9.12 11.97 3.26
C LEU A 14 -8.06 12.90 3.86
N SER A 15 -8.47 14.06 4.38
CA SER A 15 -7.60 15.14 4.87
C SER A 15 -6.57 15.59 3.81
N VAL A 16 -6.99 15.73 2.56
CA VAL A 16 -6.17 16.23 1.44
C VAL A 16 -6.81 17.47 0.81
N ASN A 17 -6.08 18.16 -0.06
CA ASN A 17 -6.66 19.26 -0.82
C ASN A 17 -7.64 18.74 -1.89
N LYS A 18 -8.72 19.50 -2.17
CA LYS A 18 -9.64 19.20 -3.28
C LYS A 18 -8.91 18.99 -4.60
N THR A 19 -7.91 19.82 -4.87
CA THR A 19 -7.08 19.71 -6.09
C THR A 19 -6.31 18.39 -6.15
N THR A 20 -5.91 17.82 -5.01
CA THR A 20 -5.26 16.50 -4.93
C THR A 20 -6.22 15.41 -5.39
N VAL A 21 -7.48 15.42 -4.90
CA VAL A 21 -8.53 14.49 -5.33
C VAL A 21 -8.79 14.65 -6.83
N GLN A 22 -8.90 15.88 -7.32
CA GLN A 22 -9.05 16.17 -8.74
C GLN A 22 -7.88 15.60 -9.58
N PHE A 23 -6.63 15.70 -9.09
CA PHE A 23 -5.49 15.15 -9.79
C PHE A 23 -5.46 13.62 -9.79
N TRP A 24 -5.94 12.98 -8.74
CA TRP A 24 -6.11 11.53 -8.69
C TRP A 24 -7.18 11.06 -9.69
N GLU A 25 -8.35 11.67 -9.69
CA GLU A 25 -9.46 11.33 -10.61
C GLU A 25 -9.06 11.51 -12.08
N ASN A 26 -8.25 12.53 -12.38
CA ASN A 26 -7.76 12.79 -13.73
C ASN A 26 -6.46 12.03 -14.08
N ASN A 27 -6.04 11.06 -13.27
CA ASN A 27 -4.81 10.28 -13.45
C ASN A 27 -3.53 11.13 -13.61
N ARG A 28 -3.53 12.38 -13.13
CA ARG A 28 -2.36 13.28 -13.19
C ARG A 28 -1.31 12.93 -12.15
N VAL A 29 -1.75 12.45 -10.99
CA VAL A 29 -0.91 12.07 -9.86
C VAL A 29 -1.47 10.79 -9.25
N LYS A 30 -0.59 9.88 -8.80
CA LYS A 30 -1.01 8.72 -7.99
C LYS A 30 -0.89 9.06 -6.51
N PRO A 31 -1.80 8.56 -5.63
CA PRO A 31 -1.63 8.68 -4.20
C PRO A 31 -0.28 8.12 -3.74
N SER A 32 0.32 8.75 -2.74
CA SER A 32 1.51 8.21 -2.06
C SER A 32 1.13 7.06 -1.14
N LEU A 33 2.09 6.19 -0.82
CA LEU A 33 1.88 5.07 0.10
C LEU A 33 1.25 5.49 1.43
N ALA A 34 1.68 6.62 2.01
CA ALA A 34 1.12 7.15 3.25
C ALA A 34 -0.37 7.53 3.18
N GLN A 35 -0.91 7.76 1.98
CA GLN A 35 -2.32 8.09 1.78
C GLN A 35 -3.21 6.84 1.62
N PHE A 36 -2.62 5.69 1.30
CA PHE A 36 -3.38 4.46 1.09
C PHE A 36 -4.19 4.00 2.30
N PRO A 37 -3.69 4.03 3.55
CA PRO A 37 -4.49 3.62 4.71
C PRO A 37 -5.83 4.38 4.79
N LYS A 38 -5.81 5.71 4.62
CA LYS A 38 -7.02 6.54 4.62
C LYS A 38 -7.92 6.29 3.42
N ILE A 39 -7.33 6.06 2.24
CA ILE A 39 -8.08 5.72 1.03
C ILE A 39 -8.80 4.38 1.19
N ILE A 40 -8.10 3.38 1.74
CA ILE A 40 -8.63 2.05 2.00
C ILE A 40 -9.73 2.10 3.06
N GLU A 41 -9.52 2.85 4.14
CA GLU A 41 -10.54 3.11 5.17
C GLU A 41 -11.80 3.76 4.56
N PHE A 42 -11.61 4.76 3.69
CA PHE A 42 -12.72 5.46 3.02
C PHE A 42 -13.47 4.56 2.03
N LEU A 43 -12.75 3.73 1.25
CA LEU A 43 -13.34 2.85 0.24
C LEU A 43 -13.85 1.52 0.83
N GLY A 44 -13.41 1.15 2.03
CA GLY A 44 -13.67 -0.15 2.66
C GLY A 44 -12.88 -1.32 2.07
N GLN A 45 -11.99 -1.08 1.10
CA GLN A 45 -11.17 -2.11 0.44
C GLN A 45 -9.91 -1.52 -0.20
N ASP A 46 -8.90 -2.36 -0.48
CA ASP A 46 -7.73 -1.97 -1.29
C ASP A 46 -8.20 -1.65 -2.73
N PRO A 47 -8.02 -0.42 -3.24
CA PRO A 47 -8.41 -0.06 -4.60
C PRO A 47 -7.56 -0.73 -5.69
N PHE A 48 -6.47 -1.42 -5.32
CA PHE A 48 -5.69 -2.18 -6.28
C PHE A 48 -6.39 -3.50 -6.66
N GLU A 49 -6.68 -3.67 -7.95
CA GLU A 49 -7.41 -4.83 -8.48
C GLU A 49 -6.62 -6.14 -8.37
N LYS A 50 -5.28 -6.07 -8.25
CA LYS A 50 -4.43 -7.26 -8.22
C LYS A 50 -4.48 -7.92 -6.85
N LYS A 51 -5.24 -9.02 -6.76
CA LYS A 51 -5.17 -9.95 -5.60
C LYS A 51 -3.75 -10.48 -5.45
N ALA A 52 -3.29 -10.64 -4.21
CA ALA A 52 -1.94 -11.12 -3.97
C ALA A 52 -1.78 -12.61 -4.28
N GLU A 53 -1.14 -12.91 -5.41
CA GLU A 53 -0.93 -14.28 -5.89
C GLU A 53 0.39 -14.88 -5.41
N ASN A 54 1.42 -14.05 -5.26
CA ASN A 54 2.76 -14.45 -4.80
C ASN A 54 3.19 -13.65 -3.57
N LEU A 55 4.36 -14.00 -3.02
CA LEU A 55 4.89 -13.34 -1.82
C LEU A 55 5.15 -11.85 -2.05
N GLY A 56 5.67 -11.46 -3.21
CA GLY A 56 5.96 -10.07 -3.54
C GLY A 56 4.68 -9.22 -3.53
N ASP A 57 3.60 -9.75 -4.10
CA ASP A 57 2.29 -9.08 -4.08
C ASP A 57 1.76 -8.93 -2.64
N LYS A 58 1.91 -9.96 -1.77
CA LYS A 58 1.51 -9.90 -0.36
C LYS A 58 2.30 -8.83 0.42
N ILE A 59 3.59 -8.71 0.15
CA ILE A 59 4.43 -7.67 0.74
C ILE A 59 3.94 -6.28 0.30
N GLN A 60 3.69 -6.09 -0.99
CA GLN A 60 3.22 -4.81 -1.52
C GLN A 60 1.84 -4.44 -0.95
N GLU A 61 0.91 -5.40 -0.89
CA GLU A 61 -0.42 -5.22 -0.27
C GLU A 61 -0.30 -4.80 1.20
N TYR A 62 0.45 -5.56 2.00
CA TYR A 62 0.68 -5.22 3.40
C TYR A 62 1.24 -3.79 3.55
N ARG A 63 2.22 -3.42 2.73
CA ARG A 63 2.79 -2.07 2.76
C ARG A 63 1.79 -0.99 2.39
N ARG A 64 0.89 -1.22 1.43
CA ARG A 64 -0.16 -0.25 1.05
C ARG A 64 -1.17 -0.08 2.18
N VAL A 65 -1.67 -1.19 2.72
CA VAL A 65 -2.62 -1.19 3.85
C VAL A 65 -2.07 -0.42 5.05
N HIS A 66 -0.76 -0.51 5.29
CA HIS A 66 -0.09 0.15 6.42
C HIS A 66 0.62 1.46 6.05
N GLY A 67 0.55 1.90 4.79
CA GLY A 67 1.19 3.12 4.30
C GLY A 67 2.72 3.16 4.44
N LEU A 68 3.37 2.01 4.32
CA LEU A 68 4.81 1.83 4.52
C LEU A 68 5.57 1.96 3.21
N THR A 69 6.67 2.74 3.20
CA THR A 69 7.67 2.69 2.13
C THR A 69 8.48 1.39 2.21
N GLN A 70 9.21 1.03 1.15
CA GLN A 70 10.09 -0.14 1.18
C GLN A 70 11.11 0.01 2.29
N GLU A 71 11.72 1.19 2.43
CA GLU A 71 12.67 1.51 3.48
C GLU A 71 12.08 1.27 4.87
N LYS A 72 10.89 1.83 5.17
CA LYS A 72 10.25 1.66 6.49
C LYS A 72 9.96 0.19 6.80
N PHE A 73 9.50 -0.58 5.83
CA PHE A 73 9.20 -1.99 6.07
C PHE A 73 10.48 -2.84 6.15
N ALA A 74 11.50 -2.53 5.37
CA ALA A 74 12.82 -3.17 5.46
C ALA A 74 13.46 -2.97 6.83
N VAL A 75 13.35 -1.76 7.41
CA VAL A 75 13.79 -1.47 8.79
C VAL A 75 13.06 -2.34 9.81
N GLN A 76 11.73 -2.51 9.69
CA GLN A 76 10.97 -3.41 10.59
C GLN A 76 11.40 -4.88 10.44
N LEU A 77 11.76 -5.28 9.22
CA LEU A 77 12.26 -6.62 8.92
C LEU A 77 13.73 -6.82 9.32
N GLY A 78 14.48 -5.74 9.53
CA GLY A 78 15.92 -5.79 9.81
C GLY A 78 16.73 -6.26 8.60
N ILE A 79 16.33 -5.82 7.40
CA ILE A 79 16.99 -6.13 6.12
C ILE A 79 17.26 -4.84 5.33
N ASP A 80 18.04 -4.95 4.26
CA ASP A 80 18.27 -3.84 3.34
C ASP A 80 17.04 -3.59 2.44
N GLN A 81 16.82 -2.33 2.05
CA GLN A 81 15.72 -1.95 1.16
C GLN A 81 15.77 -2.70 -0.18
N THR A 82 16.96 -2.88 -0.76
CA THR A 82 17.13 -3.58 -2.04
C THR A 82 16.77 -5.06 -1.93
N THR A 83 17.00 -5.67 -0.76
CA THR A 83 16.58 -7.05 -0.49
C THR A 83 15.06 -7.15 -0.51
N LEU A 84 14.36 -6.20 0.13
CA LEU A 84 12.90 -6.15 0.09
C LEU A 84 12.38 -5.92 -1.33
N ALA A 85 13.01 -5.00 -2.07
CA ALA A 85 12.64 -4.71 -3.47
C ALA A 85 12.77 -5.96 -4.36
N GLY A 86 13.85 -6.73 -4.20
CA GLY A 86 14.05 -8.00 -4.92
C GLY A 86 13.02 -9.07 -4.57
N TRP A 87 12.47 -9.07 -3.34
CA TRP A 87 11.36 -9.96 -2.98
C TRP A 87 10.04 -9.48 -3.58
N GLU A 88 9.80 -8.17 -3.64
CA GLU A 88 8.60 -7.59 -4.25
C GLU A 88 8.55 -7.79 -5.78
N SER A 89 9.71 -7.77 -6.46
CA SER A 89 9.83 -8.02 -7.89
C SER A 89 9.90 -9.51 -8.25
N GLY A 90 10.10 -10.39 -7.27
CA GLY A 90 10.23 -11.82 -7.47
C GLY A 90 11.62 -12.27 -7.98
N GLU A 91 12.61 -11.38 -7.97
CA GLU A 91 14.00 -11.70 -8.36
C GLU A 91 14.61 -12.76 -7.42
N HIS A 92 14.32 -12.65 -6.12
CA HIS A 92 14.86 -13.56 -5.10
C HIS A 92 13.81 -13.82 -4.01
N GLN A 93 13.99 -14.89 -3.24
CA GLN A 93 13.09 -15.26 -2.14
C GLN A 93 13.77 -15.12 -0.77
N PRO A 94 13.01 -14.78 0.29
CA PRO A 94 13.54 -14.77 1.64
C PRO A 94 13.96 -16.16 2.11
N THR A 95 14.93 -16.21 3.01
CA THR A 95 15.23 -17.43 3.75
C THR A 95 14.03 -17.88 4.59
N LYS A 96 13.98 -19.15 5.00
CA LYS A 96 12.90 -19.69 5.86
C LYS A 96 12.66 -18.84 7.11
N ARG A 97 13.73 -18.34 7.74
CA ARG A 97 13.66 -17.48 8.93
C ARG A 97 12.94 -16.16 8.63
N LEU A 98 13.34 -15.49 7.54
CA LEU A 98 12.73 -14.21 7.13
C LEU A 98 11.31 -14.38 6.62
N LEU A 99 11.02 -15.49 5.94
CA LEU A 99 9.66 -15.85 5.53
C LEU A 99 8.74 -16.03 6.74
N ASN A 100 9.21 -16.69 7.81
CA ASN A 100 8.43 -16.82 9.04
C ASN A 100 8.21 -15.46 9.72
N LYS A 101 9.22 -14.58 9.71
CA LYS A 101 9.08 -13.20 10.19
C LYS A 101 8.07 -12.39 9.35
N LEU A 102 8.03 -12.57 8.03
CA LEU A 102 7.02 -11.95 7.16
C LEU A 102 5.62 -12.46 7.48
N LYS A 103 5.47 -13.77 7.66
CA LYS A 103 4.17 -14.38 7.98
C LYS A 103 3.56 -13.83 9.27
N SER A 104 4.36 -13.47 10.28
CA SER A 104 3.81 -12.85 11.50
C SER A 104 3.20 -11.47 11.28
N PHE A 105 3.51 -10.77 10.17
CA PHE A 105 2.86 -9.51 9.81
C PHE A 105 1.54 -9.73 9.07
N PHE A 106 1.38 -10.84 8.34
CA PHE A 106 0.18 -11.12 7.54
C PHE A 106 -0.95 -11.78 8.34
N VAL A 107 -0.68 -12.22 9.57
CA VAL A 107 -1.67 -12.84 10.45
C VAL A 107 -2.21 -11.75 11.37
N SER A 108 -3.22 -11.02 10.90
CA SER A 108 -4.10 -10.15 11.67
C SER A 108 -5.49 -10.22 11.10
#